data_AF-A0A929G0I8-F1
#
_entry.id   AF-A0A929G0I8-F1
#
_cell.length_a   1.000
_cell.length_b   1.000
_cell.length_c   1.000
_cell.angle_alpha   90.00
_cell.angle_beta   90.00
_cell.angle_gamma   90.00
#
_symmetry.space_group_name_H-M   'P 1'
#
loop_
_entity.id
_entity.type
_entity.pdbx_description
1 polymer ?
#
loop_
_entity_poly.entity_id
_entity_poly.type
_entity_poly.pdbx_seq_one_letter_code
_entity_poly.pdbx_strand_id
1 'polypeptide(L)'
;MRNTGLVHAPPEVVAAALRHTATAETALAAAGVRARAAAGTGELLVPGDELSWRARIAGLPVPLTTRVLRADTTGLSSVLVRGPLPELAHDGHLVAAGPHTRLTDAVSWRAPFGGLGRLADAAVVRRFVLRLLRSRVAVVRELAESWARRRIVVGAAIVRDGRLLVQQRARPAELAGRWELPGGRVEDGEDEQDAVVRECVEELGIGVRPRGRIGTDVPLGDHLLLRVHLARPADGATAAALEHRQVRWVGAAELGELDWLDADRVLVHSLRPLLR
;
A
#
# COMPACT_ATOMS: atom_id res chain seq x y z
N MET A 1 6.02 -14.00 18.59
CA MET A 1 5.21 -13.07 19.43
C MET A 1 4.11 -12.47 18.60
N ARG A 2 2.97 -12.11 19.21
CA ARG A 2 1.86 -11.48 18.48
C ARG A 2 1.15 -10.43 19.33
N ASN A 3 0.54 -9.46 18.67
CA ASN A 3 -0.38 -8.48 19.22
C ASN A 3 -1.57 -8.34 18.28
N THR A 4 -2.79 -8.24 18.81
CA THR A 4 -4.00 -8.09 18.00
C THR A 4 -4.72 -6.80 18.39
N GLY A 5 -5.20 -6.07 17.39
CA GLY A 5 -6.05 -4.90 17.57
C GLY A 5 -7.22 -4.90 16.60
N LEU A 6 -8.30 -4.24 17.00
CA LEU A 6 -9.39 -3.85 16.12
C LEU A 6 -9.16 -2.41 15.66
N VAL A 7 -9.47 -2.14 14.39
CA VAL A 7 -9.36 -0.83 13.74
C VAL A 7 -10.70 -0.53 13.06
N HIS A 8 -11.28 0.65 13.29
CA HIS A 8 -12.56 1.04 12.71
C HIS A 8 -12.38 1.60 11.28
N ALA A 9 -11.97 0.73 10.36
CA ALA A 9 -11.82 1.03 8.95
C ALA A 9 -11.89 -0.27 8.11
N PRO A 10 -12.24 -0.18 6.81
CA PRO A 10 -12.21 -1.32 5.88
C PRO A 10 -10.80 -1.92 5.72
N PRO A 11 -10.68 -3.21 5.38
CA PRO A 11 -9.38 -3.89 5.23
C PRO A 11 -8.42 -3.21 4.26
N GLU A 12 -8.93 -2.61 3.18
CA GLU A 12 -8.15 -1.93 2.15
C GLU A 12 -7.45 -0.68 2.69
N VAL A 13 -8.13 0.08 3.56
CA VAL A 13 -7.58 1.26 4.24
C VAL A 13 -6.58 0.83 5.32
N VAL A 14 -6.90 -0.22 6.08
CA VAL A 14 -6.00 -0.75 7.12
C VAL A 14 -4.74 -1.34 6.51
N ALA A 15 -4.86 -2.02 5.36
CA ALA A 15 -3.73 -2.53 4.59
C ALA A 15 -2.85 -1.39 4.07
N ALA A 16 -3.45 -0.32 3.54
CA ALA A 16 -2.73 0.88 3.13
C ALA A 16 -1.93 1.48 4.30
N ALA A 17 -2.56 1.64 5.47
CA ALA A 17 -1.89 2.17 6.65
C ALA A 17 -0.77 1.23 7.15
N LEU A 18 -0.99 -0.08 7.11
CA LEU A 18 -0.01 -1.09 7.53
C LEU A 18 1.26 -1.06 6.66
N ARG A 19 1.11 -0.86 5.36
CA ARG A 19 2.21 -0.80 4.38
C ARG A 19 2.79 0.61 4.19
N HIS A 20 2.29 1.61 4.90
CA HIS A 20 2.83 2.96 4.84
C HIS A 20 4.20 3.05 5.53
N THR A 21 5.18 3.67 4.89
CA THR A 21 6.55 3.78 5.43
C THR A 21 6.59 4.48 6.80
N ALA A 22 5.83 5.57 6.96
CA ALA A 22 5.72 6.27 8.24
C ALA A 22 5.17 5.39 9.38
N THR A 23 4.42 4.33 9.09
CA THR A 23 3.97 3.38 10.12
C THR A 23 5.15 2.70 10.77
N ALA A 24 6.12 2.24 9.98
CA ALA A 24 7.33 1.61 10.51
C ALA A 24 8.21 2.62 11.26
N GLU A 25 8.40 3.83 10.71
CA GLU A 25 9.21 4.88 11.33
C GLU A 25 8.65 5.32 12.68
N THR A 26 7.37 5.70 12.72
CA THR A 26 6.69 6.15 13.94
C THR A 26 6.62 5.02 14.97
N ALA A 27 6.35 3.78 14.54
CA ALA A 27 6.28 2.67 15.47
C ALA A 27 7.64 2.35 16.11
N LEU A 28 8.72 2.39 15.32
CA LEU A 28 10.09 2.24 15.82
C LEU A 28 10.47 3.37 16.76
N ALA A 29 10.14 4.62 16.42
CA ALA A 29 10.40 5.79 17.26
C ALA A 29 9.73 5.66 18.64
N ALA A 30 8.44 5.31 18.67
CA ALA A 30 7.70 5.06 19.91
C ALA A 30 8.19 3.81 20.67
N ALA A 31 8.89 2.88 20.00
CA ALA A 31 9.58 1.77 20.65
C ALA A 31 10.95 2.16 21.25
N GLY A 32 11.43 3.38 21.00
CA GLY A 32 12.73 3.91 21.45
C GLY A 32 13.85 3.78 20.41
N VAL A 33 13.53 3.46 19.16
CA VAL A 33 14.48 3.33 18.06
C VAL A 33 14.30 4.49 17.10
N ARG A 34 15.33 5.33 16.97
CA ARG A 34 15.36 6.35 15.91
C ARG A 34 15.70 5.63 14.62
N ALA A 35 14.73 5.46 13.73
CA ALA A 35 14.90 4.86 12.42
C ALA A 35 14.17 5.70 11.38
N ARG A 36 14.81 5.90 10.23
CA ARG A 36 14.23 6.53 9.06
C ARG A 36 14.60 5.70 7.83
N ALA A 37 13.65 5.50 6.93
CA ALA A 37 13.89 4.85 5.66
C ALA A 37 14.93 5.65 4.85
N ALA A 38 15.75 4.95 4.06
CA ALA A 38 16.67 5.59 3.14
C ALA A 38 15.91 6.40 2.06
N ALA A 39 16.58 7.40 1.49
CA ALA A 39 16.02 8.19 0.41
C ALA A 39 15.61 7.31 -0.80
N GLY A 40 14.53 7.67 -1.48
CA GLY A 40 14.00 6.93 -2.63
C GLY A 40 12.99 5.83 -2.29
N THR A 41 12.72 5.59 -1.00
CA THR A 41 11.63 4.70 -0.58
C THR A 41 10.28 5.35 -0.89
N GLY A 42 9.40 4.65 -1.60
CA GLY A 42 8.03 5.11 -1.87
C GLY A 42 7.19 5.22 -0.59
N GLU A 43 6.12 6.01 -0.62
CA GLU A 43 5.25 6.22 0.54
C GLU A 43 4.57 4.93 1.02
N LEU A 44 4.08 4.12 0.07
CA LEU A 44 3.51 2.79 0.31
C LEU A 44 4.45 1.68 -0.18
N LEU A 45 4.69 0.71 0.69
CA LEU A 45 5.57 -0.43 0.45
C LEU A 45 4.95 -1.47 -0.46
N VAL A 46 5.65 -1.92 -1.51
CA VAL A 46 5.23 -3.02 -2.40
C VAL A 46 6.06 -4.30 -2.15
N PRO A 47 5.59 -5.49 -2.57
CA PRO A 47 6.41 -6.69 -2.52
C PRO A 47 7.71 -6.53 -3.31
N GLY A 48 8.82 -6.99 -2.73
CA GLY A 48 10.16 -6.84 -3.27
C GLY A 48 10.91 -5.62 -2.76
N ASP A 49 10.24 -4.63 -2.14
CA ASP A 49 10.92 -3.47 -1.58
C ASP A 49 11.92 -3.87 -0.49
N GLU A 50 13.16 -3.38 -0.63
CA GLU A 50 14.20 -3.47 0.39
C GLU A 50 14.44 -2.11 1.03
N LEU A 51 14.15 -2.02 2.33
CA LEU A 51 14.27 -0.80 3.10
C LEU A 51 15.49 -0.88 3.99
N SER A 52 16.47 -0.03 3.71
CA SER A 52 17.56 0.22 4.64
C SER A 52 17.19 1.36 5.59
N TRP A 53 17.34 1.10 6.88
CA TRP A 53 16.99 2.03 7.94
C TRP A 53 18.24 2.61 8.58
N ARG A 54 18.26 3.93 8.79
CA ARG A 54 19.28 4.58 9.63
C ARG A 54 18.88 4.44 11.10
N ALA A 55 19.09 3.27 11.68
CA ALA A 55 18.63 2.97 13.04
C ALA A 55 19.68 3.29 14.12
N ARG A 56 19.23 3.85 15.24
CA ARG A 56 20.02 3.95 16.48
C ARG A 56 19.29 3.28 17.63
N ILE A 57 19.91 2.25 18.21
CA ILE A 57 19.41 1.49 19.36
C ILE A 57 20.32 1.76 20.54
N ALA A 58 19.78 2.26 21.66
CA ALA A 58 20.57 2.70 22.82
C ALA A 58 21.74 3.64 22.44
N GLY A 59 21.53 4.48 21.43
CA GLY A 59 22.56 5.40 20.93
C GLY A 59 23.57 4.80 19.96
N LEU A 60 23.62 3.48 19.76
CA LEU A 60 24.54 2.82 18.82
C LEU A 60 23.93 2.72 17.41
N PRO A 61 24.70 3.00 16.35
CA PRO A 61 24.23 2.80 14.98
C PRO A 61 24.09 1.30 14.69
N VAL A 62 22.91 0.87 14.27
CA VAL A 62 22.64 -0.53 13.93
C VAL A 62 22.13 -0.57 12.48
N PRO A 63 22.81 -1.29 11.57
CA PRO A 63 22.29 -1.47 10.22
C PRO A 63 21.05 -2.36 10.28
N LEU A 64 19.92 -1.84 9.81
CA LEU A 64 18.70 -2.62 9.63
C LEU A 64 18.30 -2.56 8.17
N THR A 65 18.10 -3.71 7.55
CA THR A 65 17.51 -3.81 6.21
C THR A 65 16.37 -4.81 6.25
N THR A 66 15.19 -4.41 5.81
CA THR A 66 14.00 -5.27 5.74
C THR A 66 13.55 -5.45 4.30
N ARG A 67 13.11 -6.65 3.93
CA ARG A 67 12.51 -6.93 2.62
C ARG A 67 11.03 -7.24 2.78
N VAL A 68 10.19 -6.60 1.98
CA VAL A 68 8.75 -6.86 1.94
C VAL A 68 8.49 -8.09 1.07
N LEU A 69 7.79 -9.08 1.62
CA LEU A 69 7.46 -10.32 0.90
C LEU A 69 6.04 -10.29 0.33
N ARG A 70 5.10 -9.69 1.07
CA ARG A 70 3.69 -9.54 0.70
C ARG A 70 3.18 -8.20 1.20
N ALA A 71 2.40 -7.49 0.38
CA ALA A 71 1.71 -6.27 0.74
C ALA A 71 0.44 -6.16 -0.12
N ASP A 72 -0.70 -6.52 0.46
CA ASP A 72 -2.00 -6.59 -0.20
C ASP A 72 -3.13 -6.33 0.81
N THR A 73 -4.39 -6.49 0.39
CA THR A 73 -5.56 -6.26 1.23
C THR A 73 -5.68 -7.23 2.41
N THR A 74 -4.94 -8.34 2.41
CA THR A 74 -4.88 -9.30 3.51
C THR A 74 -3.77 -8.95 4.52
N GLY A 75 -2.90 -8.00 4.21
CA GLY A 75 -1.92 -7.42 5.13
C GLY A 75 -0.51 -7.27 4.57
N LEU A 76 0.49 -7.39 5.44
CA LEU A 76 1.90 -7.13 5.13
C LEU A 76 2.78 -8.19 5.78
N SER A 77 3.71 -8.78 5.03
CA SER A 77 4.78 -9.60 5.60
C SER A 77 6.15 -9.13 5.15
N SER A 78 7.15 -9.25 6.03
CA SER A 78 8.51 -8.83 5.77
C SER A 78 9.53 -9.66 6.53
N VAL A 79 10.78 -9.63 6.08
CA VAL A 79 11.91 -10.29 6.75
C VAL A 79 13.04 -9.30 6.97
N LEU A 80 13.78 -9.47 8.07
CA LEU A 80 15.02 -8.75 8.31
C LEU A 80 16.14 -9.40 7.50
N VAL A 81 16.60 -8.69 6.47
CA VAL A 81 17.74 -9.09 5.63
C VAL A 81 19.06 -8.83 6.35
N ARG A 82 19.15 -7.71 7.06
CA ARG A 82 20.35 -7.31 7.81
C ARG A 82 19.94 -6.73 9.15
N GLY A 83 20.54 -7.20 10.23
CA GLY A 83 20.34 -6.65 11.57
C GLY A 83 20.67 -7.63 12.70
N PRO A 84 20.41 -7.26 13.96
CA PRO A 84 20.87 -7.99 15.14
C PRO A 84 19.97 -9.18 15.52
N LEU A 85 18.85 -9.39 14.83
CA LEU A 85 17.88 -10.46 15.12
C LEU A 85 17.82 -11.42 13.92
N PRO A 86 18.58 -12.53 13.95
CA PRO A 86 18.60 -13.51 12.87
C PRO A 86 17.21 -14.07 12.59
N GLU A 87 16.91 -14.27 11.29
CA GLU A 87 15.64 -14.84 10.84
C GLU A 87 14.41 -14.10 11.39
N LEU A 88 14.54 -12.81 11.67
CA LEU A 88 13.39 -12.02 12.08
C LEU A 88 12.42 -11.94 10.90
N ALA A 89 11.23 -12.50 11.10
CA ALA A 89 10.13 -12.45 10.17
C ALA A 89 8.93 -11.79 10.85
N HIS A 90 8.31 -10.86 10.13
CA HIS A 90 7.13 -10.12 10.53
C HIS A 90 5.98 -10.50 9.59
N ASP A 91 4.81 -10.76 10.18
CA ASP A 91 3.57 -11.00 9.46
C ASP A 91 2.43 -10.27 10.15
N GLY A 92 1.84 -9.33 9.42
CA GLY A 92 0.61 -8.64 9.74
C GLY A 92 -0.51 -9.21 8.90
N HIS A 93 -1.51 -9.79 9.55
CA HIS A 93 -2.67 -10.39 8.93
C HIS A 93 -3.94 -9.60 9.25
N LEU A 94 -4.75 -9.34 8.23
CA LEU A 94 -6.00 -8.59 8.32
C LEU A 94 -7.20 -9.50 8.09
N VAL A 95 -8.23 -9.33 8.91
CA VAL A 95 -9.51 -10.02 8.76
C VAL A 95 -10.64 -9.01 8.93
N ALA A 96 -11.55 -8.95 7.95
CA ALA A 96 -12.77 -8.16 8.06
C ALA A 96 -13.61 -8.64 9.26
N ALA A 97 -14.16 -7.70 10.03
CA ALA A 97 -14.94 -7.94 11.24
C ALA A 97 -16.07 -6.90 11.35
N GLY A 98 -17.03 -6.99 10.43
CA GLY A 98 -18.11 -6.00 10.33
C GLY A 98 -17.57 -4.62 9.91
N PRO A 99 -17.86 -3.53 10.65
CA PRO A 99 -17.31 -2.21 10.36
C PRO A 99 -15.83 -2.06 10.75
N HIS A 100 -15.25 -3.10 11.36
CA HIS A 100 -13.86 -3.11 11.80
C HIS A 100 -13.01 -4.05 10.95
N THR A 101 -11.69 -3.85 11.02
CA THR A 101 -10.70 -4.82 10.59
C THR A 101 -9.90 -5.26 11.80
N ARG A 102 -9.76 -6.58 11.97
CA ARG A 102 -8.86 -7.18 12.96
C ARG A 102 -7.47 -7.31 12.37
N LEU A 103 -6.53 -6.55 12.91
CA LEU A 103 -5.10 -6.66 12.62
C LEU A 103 -4.44 -7.56 13.66
N THR A 104 -3.87 -8.67 13.21
CA THR A 104 -2.96 -9.50 14.04
C THR A 104 -1.55 -9.32 13.53
N ASP A 105 -0.71 -8.67 14.35
CA ASP A 105 0.67 -8.36 14.04
C ASP A 105 1.59 -9.34 14.79
N ALA A 106 2.36 -10.12 14.05
CA ALA A 106 3.21 -11.17 14.59
C ALA A 106 4.66 -10.99 14.15
N VAL A 107 5.58 -11.29 15.06
CA VAL A 107 7.02 -11.32 14.79
C VAL A 107 7.61 -12.60 15.35
N SER A 108 8.40 -13.29 14.55
CA SER A 108 9.22 -14.44 14.95
C SER A 108 10.69 -14.12 14.67
N TRP A 109 11.61 -14.72 15.41
CA TRP A 109 13.05 -14.58 15.21
C TRP A 109 13.77 -15.75 15.87
N ARG A 110 15.00 -16.02 15.44
CA ARG A 110 15.90 -16.92 16.15
C ARG A 110 16.72 -16.15 17.19
N ALA A 111 16.80 -16.67 18.40
CA ALA A 111 17.57 -16.04 19.46
C ALA A 111 19.06 -15.95 19.05
N PRO A 112 19.69 -14.76 19.10
CA PRO A 112 21.03 -14.54 18.56
C PRO A 112 22.16 -15.22 19.38
N PHE A 113 21.93 -15.58 20.64
CA PHE A 113 22.99 -16.11 21.51
C PHE A 113 22.61 -17.43 22.17
N GLY A 114 23.47 -18.44 22.02
CA GLY A 114 23.28 -19.80 22.50
C GLY A 114 24.01 -20.15 23.81
N GLY A 115 23.89 -19.38 24.91
CA GLY A 115 24.52 -19.72 26.20
C GLY A 115 23.90 -18.96 27.40
N LEU A 116 23.90 -19.51 28.62
CA LEU A 116 23.20 -19.06 29.87
C LEU A 116 23.13 -17.56 30.28
N GLY A 117 23.71 -16.59 29.56
CA GLY A 117 23.40 -15.15 29.69
C GLY A 117 22.04 -14.72 29.09
N ARG A 118 21.27 -15.70 28.63
CA ARG A 118 20.12 -15.62 27.69
C ARG A 118 18.81 -15.02 28.21
N LEU A 119 18.46 -15.17 29.48
CA LEU A 119 17.08 -14.87 29.94
C LEU A 119 16.80 -13.37 30.05
N ALA A 120 17.73 -12.59 30.59
CA ALA A 120 17.59 -11.14 30.69
C ALA A 120 17.57 -10.49 29.30
N ASP A 121 18.49 -10.87 28.42
CA ASP A 121 18.54 -10.39 27.03
C ASP A 121 17.31 -10.81 26.23
N ALA A 122 16.85 -12.05 26.38
CA ALA A 122 15.62 -12.51 25.77
C ALA A 122 14.40 -11.74 26.30
N ALA A 123 14.34 -11.44 27.61
CA ALA A 123 13.26 -10.64 28.18
C ALA A 123 13.28 -9.18 27.69
N VAL A 124 14.46 -8.59 27.55
CA VAL A 124 14.64 -7.24 26.99
C VAL A 124 14.19 -7.19 25.53
N VAL A 125 14.66 -8.12 24.69
CA VAL A 125 14.23 -8.22 23.28
C VAL A 125 12.73 -8.48 23.19
N ARG A 126 12.19 -9.39 23.99
CA ARG A 126 10.76 -9.70 24.06
C ARG A 126 9.94 -8.47 24.43
N ARG A 127 10.36 -7.70 25.44
CA ARG A 127 9.69 -6.46 25.87
C ARG A 127 9.77 -5.39 24.79
N PHE A 128 10.91 -5.26 24.11
CA PHE A 128 11.07 -4.36 22.98
C PHE A 128 10.12 -4.73 21.82
N VAL A 129 10.11 -5.98 21.38
CA VAL A 129 9.24 -6.47 20.30
C VAL A 129 7.77 -6.27 20.64
N LEU A 130 7.34 -6.54 21.89
CA LEU A 130 5.98 -6.25 22.32
C LEU A 130 5.62 -4.77 22.25
N ARG A 131 6.54 -3.89 22.66
CA ARG A 131 6.33 -2.44 22.57
C ARG A 131 6.20 -2.02 21.10
N LEU A 132 7.06 -2.54 20.23
CA LEU A 132 6.99 -2.30 18.79
C LEU A 132 5.65 -2.75 18.19
N LEU A 133 5.23 -3.99 18.46
CA LEU A 133 3.96 -4.54 17.97
C LEU A 133 2.74 -3.74 18.45
N ARG A 134 2.73 -3.29 19.71
CA ARG A 134 1.67 -2.42 20.24
C ARG A 134 1.67 -1.06 19.56
N SER A 135 2.84 -0.47 19.40
CA SER A 135 3.03 0.82 18.73
C SER A 135 2.56 0.76 17.27
N ARG A 136 2.95 -0.28 16.52
CA ARG A 136 2.50 -0.51 15.15
C ARG A 136 0.98 -0.57 15.05
N VAL A 137 0.32 -1.37 15.87
CA VAL A 137 -1.15 -1.47 15.88
C VAL A 137 -1.81 -0.11 16.19
N ALA A 138 -1.24 0.67 17.11
CA ALA A 138 -1.75 1.99 17.44
C ALA A 138 -1.61 2.99 16.26
N VAL A 139 -0.44 3.05 15.63
CA VAL A 139 -0.19 3.93 14.48
C VAL A 139 -1.07 3.54 13.28
N VAL A 140 -1.19 2.24 12.99
CA VAL A 140 -2.08 1.76 11.91
C VAL A 140 -3.52 2.16 12.19
N ARG A 141 -3.98 2.03 13.44
CA ARG A 141 -5.33 2.44 13.83
C ARG A 141 -5.55 3.93 13.55
N GLU A 142 -4.67 4.78 14.05
CA GLU A 142 -4.77 6.23 13.91
C GLU A 142 -4.81 6.66 12.44
N LEU A 143 -3.85 6.17 11.63
CA LEU A 143 -3.78 6.47 10.21
C LEU A 143 -5.02 5.97 9.48
N ALA A 144 -5.38 4.69 9.63
CA ALA A 144 -6.49 4.10 8.89
C ALA A 144 -7.84 4.75 9.24
N GLU A 145 -8.10 5.03 10.52
CA GLU A 145 -9.34 5.70 10.94
C GLU A 145 -9.38 7.15 10.45
N SER A 146 -8.23 7.83 10.37
CA SER A 146 -8.15 9.17 9.77
C SER A 146 -8.41 9.15 8.27
N TRP A 147 -7.85 8.17 7.55
CA TRP A 147 -7.99 8.04 6.10
C TRP A 147 -9.38 7.58 5.69
N ALA A 148 -10.04 6.76 6.51
CA ALA A 148 -11.41 6.32 6.27
C ALA A 148 -12.42 7.48 6.18
N ARG A 149 -12.06 8.69 6.67
CA ARG A 149 -12.88 9.91 6.59
C ARG A 149 -12.49 10.85 5.43
N ARG A 150 -11.49 10.49 4.63
CA ARG A 150 -11.04 11.31 3.49
C ARG A 150 -12.04 11.21 2.34
N ARG A 151 -12.02 12.23 1.48
CA ARG A 151 -12.83 12.24 0.25
C ARG A 151 -12.25 11.21 -0.73
N ILE A 152 -13.13 10.59 -1.50
CA ILE A 152 -12.76 9.50 -2.39
C ILE A 152 -12.44 10.02 -3.79
N VAL A 153 -11.37 9.48 -4.36
CA VAL A 153 -11.04 9.53 -5.79
C VAL A 153 -11.14 8.09 -6.29
N VAL A 154 -11.81 7.86 -7.40
CA VAL A 154 -11.86 6.54 -8.02
C VAL A 154 -10.83 6.46 -9.14
N GLY A 155 -10.24 5.29 -9.31
CA GLY A 155 -9.48 4.92 -10.51
C GLY A 155 -10.10 3.68 -11.15
N ALA A 156 -10.05 3.59 -12.47
CA ALA A 156 -10.62 2.48 -13.23
C ALA A 156 -9.52 1.64 -13.86
N ALA A 157 -9.35 0.42 -13.35
CA ALA A 157 -8.54 -0.61 -13.98
C ALA A 157 -9.37 -1.31 -15.06
N ILE A 158 -9.38 -0.73 -16.26
CA ILE A 158 -10.19 -1.22 -17.38
C ILE A 158 -9.41 -2.31 -18.12
N VAL A 159 -9.89 -3.55 -18.07
CA VAL A 159 -9.19 -4.71 -18.62
C VAL A 159 -9.97 -5.35 -19.77
N ARG A 160 -9.27 -5.61 -20.88
CA ARG A 160 -9.77 -6.35 -22.05
C ARG A 160 -8.64 -7.18 -22.65
N ASP A 161 -8.88 -8.45 -22.91
CA ASP A 161 -7.93 -9.37 -23.58
C ASP A 161 -6.51 -9.37 -22.99
N GLY A 162 -6.42 -9.43 -21.65
CA GLY A 162 -5.13 -9.41 -20.95
C GLY A 162 -4.40 -8.07 -21.00
N ARG A 163 -5.07 -6.98 -21.42
CA ARG A 163 -4.49 -5.63 -21.49
C ARG A 163 -5.25 -4.66 -20.59
N LEU A 164 -4.50 -3.73 -20.00
CA LEU A 164 -4.99 -2.63 -19.19
C LEU A 164 -5.04 -1.35 -20.02
N LEU A 165 -6.13 -0.59 -19.95
CA LEU A 165 -6.17 0.76 -20.49
C LEU A 165 -5.50 1.73 -19.49
N VAL A 166 -4.55 2.51 -19.97
CA VAL A 166 -3.84 3.55 -19.22
C VAL A 166 -3.92 4.86 -19.98
N GLN A 167 -3.87 5.98 -19.25
CA GLN A 167 -3.85 7.31 -19.84
C GLN A 167 -2.62 8.11 -19.41
N GLN A 168 -2.20 9.05 -20.26
CA GLN A 168 -1.03 9.87 -20.02
C GLN A 168 -1.44 11.31 -19.69
N ARG A 169 -0.99 11.80 -18.53
CA ARG A 169 -1.32 13.15 -18.06
C ARG A 169 -0.90 14.22 -19.04
N ALA A 170 -1.81 15.14 -19.31
CA ALA A 170 -1.51 16.36 -20.06
C ALA A 170 -1.02 17.51 -19.15
N ARG A 171 -1.47 17.54 -17.89
CA ARG A 171 -1.22 18.63 -16.92
C ARG A 171 -1.30 18.15 -15.46
N PRO A 172 -0.73 18.88 -14.49
CA PRO A 172 0.15 20.06 -14.64
C PRO A 172 1.53 19.67 -15.19
N ALA A 173 2.38 20.64 -15.54
CA ALA A 173 3.63 20.42 -16.29
C ALA A 173 4.59 19.45 -15.60
N GLU A 174 4.61 19.45 -14.27
CA GLU A 174 5.49 18.59 -13.45
C GLU A 174 5.11 17.11 -13.53
N LEU A 175 3.86 16.83 -13.92
CA LEU A 175 3.32 15.47 -14.05
C LEU A 175 2.99 15.10 -15.51
N ALA A 176 3.11 16.05 -16.44
CA ALA A 176 2.78 15.83 -17.84
C ALA A 176 3.69 14.76 -18.45
N GLY A 177 3.11 13.81 -19.18
CA GLY A 177 3.83 12.67 -19.74
C GLY A 177 3.91 11.44 -18.83
N ARG A 178 3.54 11.55 -17.55
CA ARG A 178 3.42 10.38 -16.66
C ARG A 178 2.09 9.65 -16.89
N TRP A 179 2.08 8.36 -16.57
CA TRP A 179 0.93 7.48 -16.77
C TRP A 179 0.13 7.27 -15.49
N GLU A 180 -1.18 7.13 -15.64
CA GLU A 180 -2.14 6.90 -14.56
C GLU A 180 -3.30 6.02 -15.04
N LEU A 181 -4.08 5.52 -14.09
CA LEU A 181 -5.40 4.98 -14.35
C LEU A 181 -6.41 6.12 -14.59
N PRO A 182 -7.40 5.93 -15.48
CA PRO A 182 -8.51 6.86 -15.65
C PRO A 182 -9.38 6.96 -14.42
N GLY A 183 -9.94 8.14 -14.15
CA GLY A 183 -10.81 8.37 -13.02
C GLY A 183 -10.69 9.76 -12.39
N GLY A 184 -11.54 10.00 -11.40
CA GLY A 184 -11.64 11.31 -10.78
C GLY A 184 -12.35 11.28 -9.44
N ARG A 185 -12.80 12.44 -8.99
CA ARG A 185 -13.39 12.60 -7.65
C ARG A 185 -14.82 12.05 -7.65
N VAL A 186 -15.17 11.36 -6.58
CA VAL A 186 -16.57 11.01 -6.30
C VAL A 186 -17.29 12.28 -5.87
N GLU A 187 -18.43 12.56 -6.50
CA GLU A 187 -19.30 13.69 -6.18
C GLU A 187 -20.18 13.42 -4.95
N ASP A 188 -20.74 14.48 -4.37
CA ASP A 188 -21.54 14.36 -3.15
C ASP A 188 -22.82 13.56 -3.42
N GLY A 189 -22.94 12.38 -2.79
CA GLY A 189 -24.06 11.46 -2.97
C GLY A 189 -23.91 10.49 -4.14
N GLU A 190 -22.80 10.54 -4.88
CA GLU A 190 -22.49 9.63 -5.99
C GLU A 190 -21.95 8.27 -5.48
N ASP A 191 -22.39 7.17 -6.09
CA ASP A 191 -21.79 5.85 -5.85
C ASP A 191 -20.43 5.74 -6.54
N GLU A 192 -19.46 5.04 -5.92
CA GLU A 192 -18.13 4.91 -6.50
C GLU A 192 -18.13 4.25 -7.90
N GLN A 193 -19.04 3.30 -8.16
CA GLN A 193 -19.13 2.66 -9.47
C GLN A 193 -19.74 3.60 -10.51
N ASP A 194 -20.70 4.44 -10.12
CA ASP A 194 -21.27 5.47 -10.98
C ASP A 194 -20.23 6.52 -11.34
N ALA A 195 -19.41 6.94 -10.37
CA ALA A 195 -18.26 7.82 -10.60
C ALA A 195 -17.28 7.21 -11.61
N VAL A 196 -16.95 5.92 -11.48
CA VAL A 196 -16.10 5.21 -12.46
C VAL A 196 -16.71 5.26 -13.87
N VAL A 197 -18.01 5.03 -14.01
CA VAL A 197 -18.70 5.07 -15.30
C VAL A 197 -18.66 6.47 -15.89
N ARG A 198 -19.01 7.50 -15.10
CA ARG A 198 -19.00 8.91 -15.52
C ARG A 198 -17.60 9.34 -15.99
N GLU A 199 -16.58 9.14 -15.17
CA GLU A 199 -15.20 9.54 -15.47
C GLU A 199 -14.67 8.82 -16.72
N CYS A 200 -14.99 7.53 -16.92
CA CYS A 200 -14.61 6.82 -18.15
C CYS A 200 -15.31 7.37 -19.40
N VAL A 201 -16.53 7.88 -19.29
CA VAL A 201 -17.21 8.54 -20.41
C VAL A 201 -16.59 9.90 -20.69
N GLU A 202 -16.32 10.69 -19.65
CA GLU A 202 -15.77 12.05 -19.76
C GLU A 202 -14.33 12.06 -20.27
N GLU A 203 -13.45 11.26 -19.67
CA GLU A 203 -12.02 11.26 -20.02
C GLU A 203 -11.70 10.45 -21.28
N LEU A 204 -12.47 9.38 -21.53
CA LEU A 204 -12.13 8.37 -22.54
C LEU A 204 -13.19 8.13 -23.63
N GLY A 205 -14.41 8.63 -23.44
CA GLY A 205 -15.52 8.41 -24.36
C GLY A 205 -16.05 6.98 -24.39
N ILE A 206 -15.82 6.17 -23.34
CA ILE A 206 -16.21 4.75 -23.31
C ILE A 206 -17.14 4.40 -22.16
N GLY A 207 -18.14 3.57 -22.47
CA GLY A 207 -18.93 2.88 -21.47
C GLY A 207 -18.14 1.72 -20.85
N VAL A 208 -18.20 1.60 -19.54
CA VAL A 208 -17.58 0.50 -18.78
C VAL A 208 -18.57 -0.16 -17.83
N ARG A 209 -18.26 -1.39 -17.41
CA ARG A 209 -18.99 -2.13 -16.38
C ARG A 209 -18.05 -2.44 -15.21
N PRO A 210 -18.17 -1.71 -14.08
CA PRO A 210 -17.41 -2.00 -12.86
C PRO A 210 -17.68 -3.41 -12.33
N ARG A 211 -16.68 -4.01 -11.67
CA ARG A 211 -16.70 -5.38 -11.13
C ARG A 211 -16.31 -5.48 -9.66
N GLY A 212 -15.89 -4.37 -9.06
CA GLY A 212 -15.48 -4.28 -7.65
C GLY A 212 -14.08 -3.73 -7.48
N ARG A 213 -13.72 -3.46 -6.22
CA ARG A 213 -12.42 -2.89 -5.87
C ARG A 213 -11.27 -3.87 -6.03
N ILE A 214 -10.10 -3.34 -6.32
CA ILE A 214 -8.84 -4.08 -6.37
C ILE A 214 -7.75 -3.35 -5.61
N GLY A 215 -6.82 -4.11 -5.02
CA GLY A 215 -5.69 -3.56 -4.29
C GLY A 215 -6.10 -2.84 -3.00
N THR A 216 -5.11 -2.19 -2.38
CA THR A 216 -5.30 -1.36 -1.20
C THR A 216 -5.67 0.06 -1.61
N ASP A 217 -6.34 0.79 -0.73
CA ASP A 217 -6.54 2.23 -0.92
C ASP A 217 -5.18 2.95 -0.93
N VAL A 218 -5.09 4.11 -1.60
CA VAL A 218 -3.84 4.89 -1.67
C VAL A 218 -4.12 6.32 -1.19
N PRO A 219 -3.49 6.79 -0.10
CA PRO A 219 -3.67 8.17 0.35
C PRO A 219 -3.09 9.13 -0.70
N LEU A 220 -3.85 10.17 -1.05
CA LEU A 220 -3.44 11.22 -1.97
C LEU A 220 -3.38 12.54 -1.20
N GLY A 221 -2.17 13.00 -0.88
CA GLY A 221 -1.97 14.17 -0.03
C GLY A 221 -2.67 14.01 1.33
N ASP A 222 -3.23 15.10 1.85
CA ASP A 222 -3.80 15.12 3.22
C ASP A 222 -5.28 14.76 3.30
N HIS A 223 -6.01 14.82 2.18
CA HIS A 223 -7.48 14.86 2.20
C HIS A 223 -8.17 13.87 1.27
N LEU A 224 -7.42 13.21 0.38
CA LEU A 224 -7.96 12.32 -0.63
C LEU A 224 -7.50 10.88 -0.40
N LEU A 225 -8.31 9.94 -0.86
CA LEU A 225 -8.04 8.51 -0.84
C LEU A 225 -8.46 7.91 -2.18
N LEU A 226 -7.48 7.38 -2.92
CA LEU A 226 -7.70 6.69 -4.18
C LEU A 226 -8.19 5.26 -3.94
N ARG A 227 -9.29 4.90 -4.60
CA ARG A 227 -9.87 3.56 -4.65
C ARG A 227 -9.94 3.08 -6.08
N VAL A 228 -9.34 1.94 -6.37
CA VAL A 228 -9.34 1.41 -7.75
C VAL A 228 -10.39 0.34 -7.91
N HIS A 229 -11.20 0.47 -8.96
CA HIS A 229 -12.21 -0.48 -9.38
C HIS A 229 -11.78 -1.19 -10.67
N LEU A 230 -11.89 -2.51 -10.68
CA LEU A 230 -11.79 -3.29 -11.91
C LEU A 230 -13.01 -3.02 -12.76
N ALA A 231 -12.81 -2.77 -14.04
CA ALA A 231 -13.89 -2.56 -15.00
C ALA A 231 -13.62 -3.33 -16.30
N ARG A 232 -14.70 -3.63 -17.03
CA ARG A 232 -14.63 -4.13 -18.41
C ARG A 232 -15.24 -3.09 -19.35
N PRO A 233 -14.64 -2.82 -20.51
CA PRO A 233 -15.26 -1.96 -21.50
C PRO A 233 -16.52 -2.64 -22.06
N ALA A 234 -17.48 -1.83 -22.53
CA ALA A 234 -18.58 -2.34 -23.34
C ALA A 234 -18.07 -2.97 -24.64
N ASP A 235 -18.83 -3.90 -25.20
CA ASP A 235 -18.46 -4.57 -26.45
C ASP A 235 -18.35 -3.55 -27.59
N GLY A 236 -17.26 -3.63 -28.36
CA GLY A 236 -16.96 -2.67 -29.44
C GLY A 236 -16.49 -1.29 -28.97
N ALA A 237 -16.35 -1.03 -27.67
CA ALA A 237 -15.88 0.27 -27.19
C ALA A 237 -14.43 0.57 -27.62
N THR A 238 -14.21 1.81 -28.07
CA THR A 238 -12.90 2.33 -28.48
C THR A 238 -12.57 3.55 -27.64
N ALA A 239 -11.49 3.47 -26.87
CA ALA A 239 -11.03 4.57 -26.03
C ALA A 239 -10.32 5.64 -26.87
N ALA A 240 -10.61 6.90 -26.57
CA ALA A 240 -9.88 8.06 -27.07
C ALA A 240 -9.32 8.87 -25.90
N ALA A 241 -8.35 9.75 -26.13
CA ALA A 241 -7.90 10.69 -25.11
C ALA A 241 -8.70 11.99 -25.29
N LEU A 242 -9.70 12.23 -24.42
CA LEU A 242 -10.54 13.44 -24.51
C LEU A 242 -9.97 14.59 -23.68
N GLU A 243 -9.49 14.30 -22.46
CA GLU A 243 -8.86 15.30 -21.57
C GLU A 243 -7.34 15.09 -21.41
N HIS A 244 -6.85 13.93 -21.83
CA HIS A 244 -5.47 13.48 -21.62
C HIS A 244 -4.67 13.52 -22.90
N ARG A 245 -3.35 13.36 -22.78
CA ARG A 245 -2.45 13.46 -23.93
C ARG A 245 -2.58 12.27 -24.87
N GLN A 246 -2.73 11.07 -24.32
CA GLN A 246 -2.93 9.82 -25.05
C GLN A 246 -3.43 8.72 -24.13
N VAL A 247 -3.97 7.66 -24.74
CA VAL A 247 -4.41 6.43 -24.07
C VAL A 247 -3.75 5.22 -24.72
N ARG A 248 -3.49 4.16 -23.95
CA ARG A 248 -2.83 2.94 -24.46
C ARG A 248 -3.36 1.69 -23.78
N TRP A 249 -3.48 0.61 -24.55
CA TRP A 249 -3.71 -0.73 -24.03
C TRP A 249 -2.37 -1.45 -23.82
N VAL A 250 -2.01 -1.72 -22.56
CA VAL A 250 -0.71 -2.29 -22.17
C VAL A 250 -0.85 -3.68 -21.59
N GLY A 251 0.07 -4.58 -21.93
CA GLY A 251 0.17 -5.92 -21.36
C GLY A 251 0.97 -5.97 -20.05
N ALA A 252 0.99 -7.14 -19.41
CA ALA A 252 1.68 -7.35 -18.13
C ALA A 252 3.19 -7.04 -18.17
N ALA A 253 3.86 -7.27 -19.31
CA ALA A 253 5.29 -6.99 -19.48
C ALA A 253 5.57 -5.48 -19.44
N GLU A 254 4.74 -4.68 -20.11
CA GLU A 254 4.91 -3.24 -20.28
C GLU A 254 4.61 -2.44 -19.00
N LEU A 255 3.85 -3.01 -18.04
CA LEU A 255 3.48 -2.31 -16.81
C LEU A 255 4.69 -1.80 -16.01
N GLY A 256 5.82 -2.52 -16.05
CA GLY A 256 7.04 -2.12 -15.32
C GLY A 256 7.87 -1.04 -16.01
N GLU A 257 7.58 -0.74 -17.28
CA GLU A 257 8.36 0.18 -18.12
C GLU A 257 7.74 1.57 -18.18
N LEU A 258 6.47 1.71 -17.77
CA LEU A 258 5.75 2.96 -17.74
C LEU A 258 6.27 3.88 -16.62
N ASP A 259 6.46 5.16 -16.94
CA ASP A 259 6.67 6.22 -15.95
C ASP A 259 5.34 6.59 -15.29
N TRP A 260 4.92 5.76 -14.33
CA TRP A 260 3.70 5.95 -13.57
C TRP A 260 3.78 7.15 -12.63
N LEU A 261 2.63 7.76 -12.34
CA LEU A 261 2.50 8.52 -11.10
C LEU A 261 2.80 7.64 -9.89
N ASP A 262 3.31 8.25 -8.83
CA ASP A 262 3.71 7.50 -7.64
C ASP A 262 2.53 6.79 -6.96
N ALA A 263 1.34 7.40 -6.99
CA ALA A 263 0.12 6.81 -6.45
C ALA A 263 -0.34 5.56 -7.23
N ASP A 264 -0.16 5.55 -8.55
CA ASP A 264 -0.53 4.43 -9.41
C ASP A 264 0.56 3.33 -9.41
N ARG A 265 1.83 3.74 -9.32
CA ARG A 265 2.98 2.83 -9.31
C ARG A 265 2.87 1.77 -8.22
N VAL A 266 2.39 2.14 -7.03
CA VAL A 266 2.25 1.22 -5.88
C VAL A 266 1.13 0.19 -6.05
N LEU A 267 0.29 0.34 -7.08
CA LEU A 267 -0.80 -0.56 -7.45
C LEU A 267 -0.43 -1.54 -8.57
N VAL A 268 0.68 -1.31 -9.30
CA VAL A 268 1.13 -2.17 -10.42
C VAL A 268 1.21 -3.65 -10.03
N HIS A 269 1.68 -3.95 -8.82
CA HIS A 269 1.70 -5.32 -8.30
C HIS A 269 0.30 -5.96 -8.24
N SER A 270 -0.72 -5.19 -7.87
CA SER A 270 -2.11 -5.64 -7.79
C SER A 270 -2.78 -5.74 -9.17
N LEU A 271 -2.33 -4.95 -10.15
CA LEU A 271 -2.86 -4.95 -11.52
C LEU A 271 -2.32 -6.11 -12.36
N ARG A 272 -1.04 -6.45 -12.20
CA ARG A 272 -0.36 -7.47 -13.03
C ARG A 272 -1.07 -8.84 -13.08
N PRO A 273 -1.63 -9.39 -11.98
CA PRO A 273 -2.36 -10.66 -12.04
C PRO A 273 -3.63 -10.63 -12.90
N LEU A 274 -4.20 -9.46 -13.17
CA LEU A 274 -5.42 -9.28 -13.96
C LEU A 274 -5.18 -9.40 -15.47
N LEU A 275 -3.91 -9.35 -15.89
CA LEU A 275 -3.49 -9.27 -17.30
C LEU A 275 -2.97 -10.62 -17.84
N ARG A 276 -3.51 -11.72 -17.31
CA ARG A 276 -3.16 -13.09 -17.69
C ARG A 276 -4.17 -13.69 -18.64
#